data_AF-A1BFR0-F1
#
_entry.id   AF-A1BFR0-F1
#
_cell.length_a   1.000
_cell.length_b   1.000
_cell.length_c   1.000
_cell.angle_alpha   90.00
_cell.angle_beta   90.00
_cell.angle_gamma   90.00
#
_symmetry.space_group_name_H-M   'P 1'
#
loop_
_entity.id
_entity.type
_entity.pdbx_description
1 polymer ?
#
loop_
_entity_poly.entity_id
_entity_poly.type
_entity_poly.pdbx_seq_one_letter_code
_entity_poly.pdbx_strand_id
1 'polypeptide(L)'
;MGNSPSSSKYFHLRINVRSRSSLARYRYNSPGIQEDKVARCIRDDFEDIAIAGNRFFMVTSTGKLYEFSEGNNLEHVQAVIYGTAVEAFYEIEGLCYDPARDELLLACKIKSKTKNEKRTEEKNKLQTTDRLPVYAFSLKTMSRLPLPRFLLDRRAIARAAGRRSFRPSGIAFEPTHGTFCLISSRSRLIVEIDSSDGVPLSFMSLPKKYHPQPEGIAFLSDNTLLVSDEGHVHGTISLYGNKNS
;
A
#
# COMPACT_ATOMS: atom_id res chain seq x y z
N MET A 1 -1.68 34.56 31.22
CA MET A 1 -0.74 34.44 30.09
C MET A 1 -0.21 33.02 30.14
N GLY A 2 -0.66 32.05 29.36
CA GLY A 2 -1.06 32.05 27.96
C GLY A 2 -0.08 31.17 27.20
N ASN A 3 -0.16 29.85 27.37
CA ASN A 3 0.52 28.88 26.50
C ASN A 3 -0.56 28.00 25.87
N SER A 4 -0.85 28.29 24.61
CA SER A 4 -1.67 27.52 23.68
C SER A 4 -1.04 26.15 23.41
N PRO A 5 -1.81 25.04 23.35
CA PRO A 5 -1.30 23.77 22.89
C PRO A 5 -1.05 23.81 21.38
N SER A 6 0.10 23.26 21.00
CA SER A 6 0.49 22.85 19.65
C SER A 6 -0.71 22.31 18.87
N SER A 7 -1.08 22.98 17.76
CA SER A 7 -2.04 22.44 16.82
C SER A 7 -1.40 21.25 16.11
N SER A 8 -1.79 20.05 16.49
CA SER A 8 -1.55 18.83 15.71
C SER A 8 -2.16 19.03 14.32
N LYS A 9 -1.30 19.21 13.31
CA LYS A 9 -1.70 19.27 11.91
C LYS A 9 -2.09 17.87 11.47
N TYR A 10 -3.38 17.57 11.54
CA TYR A 10 -3.92 16.35 10.93
C TYR A 10 -3.92 16.52 9.41
N PHE A 11 -3.37 15.53 8.71
CA PHE A 11 -3.50 15.41 7.26
C PHE A 11 -4.92 14.94 6.92
N HIS A 12 -5.60 15.62 6.01
CA HIS A 12 -6.86 15.16 5.43
C HIS A 12 -6.62 14.71 3.99
N LEU A 13 -6.29 13.44 3.79
CA LEU A 13 -6.35 12.83 2.47
C LEU A 13 -7.83 12.54 2.13
N ARG A 14 -8.43 13.35 1.27
CA ARG A 14 -9.78 13.07 0.74
C ARG A 14 -9.68 12.15 -0.48
N ILE A 15 -9.68 10.84 -0.26
CA ILE A 15 -9.91 9.86 -1.32
C ILE A 15 -11.43 9.72 -1.52
N ASN A 16 -11.95 10.22 -2.65
CA ASN A 16 -13.35 10.04 -3.00
C ASN A 16 -13.58 8.62 -3.56
N VAL A 17 -13.77 7.62 -2.69
CA VAL A 17 -14.20 6.28 -3.10
C VAL A 17 -15.72 6.29 -3.29
N ARG A 18 -16.20 6.20 -4.54
CA ARG A 18 -17.63 6.00 -4.81
C ARG A 18 -17.95 4.50 -4.84
N SER A 19 -18.46 3.97 -3.72
CA SER A 19 -19.17 2.70 -3.71
C SER A 19 -20.47 2.80 -4.52
N ARG A 20 -20.70 1.83 -5.42
CA ARG A 20 -21.98 1.65 -6.12
C ARG A 20 -22.95 0.90 -5.20
N SER A 21 -23.73 1.64 -4.40
CA SER A 21 -25.09 1.25 -4.02
C SER A 21 -25.82 2.39 -3.29
N SER A 22 -26.94 2.83 -3.90
CA SER A 22 -28.08 3.56 -3.31
C SER A 22 -27.84 4.77 -2.40
N LEU A 23 -28.02 5.95 -3.00
CA LEU A 23 -28.70 7.15 -2.47
C LEU A 23 -28.58 7.49 -0.97
N ALA A 24 -27.68 8.43 -0.66
CA ALA A 24 -27.97 9.58 0.18
C ALA A 24 -27.18 10.78 -0.37
N ARG A 25 -27.89 11.78 -0.90
CA ARG A 25 -27.30 13.04 -1.39
C ARG A 25 -27.04 13.95 -0.19
N TYR A 26 -25.78 14.12 0.20
CA TYR A 26 -25.38 15.34 0.91
C TYR A 26 -24.96 16.37 -0.15
N ARG A 27 -25.82 17.37 -0.40
CA ARG A 27 -25.45 18.60 -1.11
C ARG A 27 -24.78 19.51 -0.10
N TYR A 28 -23.49 19.75 -0.27
CA TYR A 28 -22.84 20.97 0.24
C TYR A 28 -22.91 22.00 -0.90
N ASN A 29 -23.67 23.08 -0.70
CA ASN A 29 -23.72 24.19 -1.65
C ASN A 29 -22.47 25.05 -1.43
N SER A 30 -21.44 24.87 -2.25
CA SER A 30 -20.37 25.87 -2.38
C SER A 30 -20.88 27.03 -3.26
N PRO A 31 -20.67 28.30 -2.87
CA PRO A 31 -20.90 29.44 -3.75
C PRO A 31 -20.04 29.30 -5.01
N GLY A 32 -20.61 29.66 -6.16
CA GLY A 32 -20.13 29.33 -7.50
C GLY A 32 -18.63 29.49 -7.72
N ILE A 33 -17.97 28.38 -8.01
CA ILE A 33 -16.67 28.36 -8.69
C ILE A 33 -17.01 28.31 -10.18
N GLN A 34 -16.69 29.38 -10.92
CA GLN A 34 -16.69 29.35 -12.37
C GLN A 34 -15.78 28.21 -12.85
N GLU A 35 -16.29 27.35 -13.72
CA GLU A 35 -15.59 26.19 -14.29
C GLU A 35 -14.48 26.61 -15.27
N ASP A 36 -13.51 27.39 -14.83
CA ASP A 36 -12.31 27.67 -15.61
C ASP A 36 -11.34 26.49 -15.48
N LYS A 37 -11.30 25.65 -16.53
CA LYS A 37 -10.30 24.58 -16.80
C LYS A 37 -9.79 23.86 -15.55
N VAL A 38 -10.69 23.18 -14.83
CA VAL A 38 -10.28 22.24 -13.76
C VAL A 38 -9.38 21.18 -14.39
N ALA A 39 -8.12 21.11 -13.95
CA ALA A 39 -7.22 20.01 -14.27
C ALA A 39 -7.97 18.69 -13.97
N ARG A 40 -8.13 17.85 -15.00
CA ARG A 40 -9.00 16.68 -14.95
C ARG A 40 -8.59 15.79 -13.77
N CYS A 41 -9.45 15.70 -12.74
CA CYS A 41 -9.18 14.84 -11.59
C CYS A 41 -8.96 13.39 -12.06
N ILE A 42 -7.85 12.80 -11.63
CA ILE A 42 -7.54 11.40 -11.89
C ILE A 42 -8.51 10.54 -11.07
N ARG A 43 -9.11 9.55 -11.74
CA ARG A 43 -9.94 8.53 -11.11
C ARG A 43 -9.38 7.18 -11.52
N ASP A 44 -8.74 6.51 -10.59
CA ASP A 44 -8.13 5.20 -10.77
C ASP A 44 -8.20 4.44 -9.43
N ASP A 45 -7.85 3.18 -9.46
CA ASP A 45 -7.86 2.27 -8.31
C ASP A 45 -6.52 2.38 -7.57
N PHE A 46 -6.40 3.40 -6.73
CA PHE A 46 -5.20 3.66 -5.95
C PHE A 46 -5.09 2.71 -4.78
N GLU A 47 -3.92 2.09 -4.65
CA GLU A 47 -3.67 1.03 -3.68
C GLU A 47 -2.82 1.53 -2.51
N ASP A 48 -1.84 2.41 -2.76
CA ASP A 48 -0.95 2.87 -1.69
C ASP A 48 -0.24 4.20 -2.02
N ILE A 49 0.39 4.81 -1.00
CA ILE A 49 1.13 6.08 -1.06
C ILE A 49 2.47 5.98 -0.32
N ALA A 50 3.54 6.53 -0.92
CA ALA A 50 4.86 6.64 -0.30
C ALA A 50 5.45 8.04 -0.46
N ILE A 51 6.37 8.38 0.44
CA ILE A 51 7.03 9.69 0.49
C ILE A 51 8.54 9.47 0.47
N ALA A 52 9.23 10.11 -0.48
CA ALA A 52 10.69 10.16 -0.56
C ALA A 52 11.14 11.63 -0.53
N GLY A 53 11.53 12.11 0.65
CA GLY A 53 11.84 13.54 0.85
C GLY A 53 10.60 14.41 0.65
N ASN A 54 10.63 15.29 -0.35
CA ASN A 54 9.51 16.16 -0.73
C ASN A 54 8.67 15.62 -1.91
N ARG A 55 8.95 14.39 -2.35
CA ARG A 55 8.26 13.73 -3.47
C ARG A 55 7.24 12.73 -2.93
N PHE A 56 6.01 12.85 -3.40
CA PHE A 56 4.91 11.96 -3.07
C PHE A 56 4.66 11.04 -4.25
N PHE A 57 4.38 9.79 -3.93
CA PHE A 57 4.12 8.76 -4.91
C PHE A 57 2.83 8.03 -4.56
N MET A 58 1.91 7.92 -5.52
CA MET A 58 0.74 7.05 -5.40
C MET A 58 0.78 5.99 -6.48
N VAL A 59 0.37 4.77 -6.16
CA VAL A 59 0.35 3.66 -7.12
C VAL A 59 -1.06 3.12 -7.31
N THR A 60 -1.37 2.73 -8.54
CA THR A 60 -2.61 2.01 -8.85
C THR A 60 -2.40 0.51 -8.84
N SER A 61 -3.48 -0.28 -8.76
CA SER A 61 -3.42 -1.75 -8.86
C SER A 61 -2.82 -2.25 -10.18
N THR A 62 -2.97 -1.45 -11.25
CA THR A 62 -2.35 -1.68 -12.57
C THR A 62 -0.87 -1.26 -12.64
N GLY A 63 -0.36 -0.58 -11.61
CA GLY A 63 1.03 -0.18 -11.55
C GLY A 63 1.38 1.04 -12.39
N LYS A 64 0.45 1.99 -12.49
CA LYS A 64 0.79 3.38 -12.79
C LYS A 64 1.27 4.05 -11.51
N LEU A 65 2.44 4.67 -11.57
CA LEU A 65 3.03 5.41 -10.48
C LEU A 65 2.88 6.91 -10.75
N TYR A 66 2.23 7.61 -9.84
CA TYR A 66 1.98 9.04 -9.91
C TYR A 66 2.92 9.75 -8.96
N GLU A 67 3.84 10.54 -9.50
CA GLU A 67 4.74 11.40 -8.73
C GLU A 67 4.21 12.84 -8.67
N PHE A 68 4.16 13.44 -7.50
CA PHE A 68 3.77 14.83 -7.31
C PHE A 68 4.45 15.45 -6.09
N SER A 69 4.39 16.78 -5.99
CA SER A 69 4.76 17.50 -4.76
C SER A 69 3.53 17.78 -3.92
N GLU A 70 3.70 17.88 -2.60
CA GLU A 70 2.63 18.32 -1.72
C GLU A 70 2.15 19.73 -2.09
N GLY A 71 0.83 19.89 -2.19
CA GLY A 71 0.18 21.18 -2.39
C GLY A 71 -0.39 21.72 -1.07
N ASN A 72 -0.89 22.95 -1.12
CA ASN A 72 -1.66 23.52 -0.02
C ASN A 72 -2.99 22.76 0.18
N ASN A 73 -3.65 23.02 1.30
CA ASN A 73 -4.95 22.42 1.60
C ASN A 73 -5.95 22.66 0.46
N LEU A 74 -6.50 21.58 -0.11
CA LEU A 74 -7.43 21.56 -1.26
C LEU A 74 -6.85 22.05 -2.59
N GLU A 75 -5.54 22.26 -2.69
CA GLU A 75 -4.86 22.59 -3.94
C GLU A 75 -4.83 21.37 -4.87
N HIS A 76 -5.00 21.62 -6.17
CA HIS A 76 -4.80 20.61 -7.20
C HIS A 76 -3.35 20.63 -7.64
N VAL A 77 -2.65 19.51 -7.48
CA VAL A 77 -1.27 19.35 -7.95
C VAL A 77 -1.22 18.52 -9.23
N GLN A 78 -0.26 18.83 -10.09
CA GLN A 78 0.02 18.01 -11.27
C GLN A 78 0.87 16.81 -10.87
N ALA A 79 0.66 15.69 -11.56
CA ALA A 79 1.44 14.49 -11.35
C ALA A 79 2.14 14.06 -12.65
N VAL A 80 3.38 13.59 -12.53
CA VAL A 80 4.08 12.86 -13.58
C VAL A 80 3.76 11.38 -13.44
N ILE A 81 3.45 10.70 -14.55
CA ILE A 81 2.99 9.31 -14.53
C ILE A 81 4.06 8.42 -15.14
N TYR A 82 4.42 7.37 -14.41
CA TYR A 82 5.34 6.33 -14.86
C TYR A 82 4.64 4.97 -14.92
N GLY A 83 4.93 4.18 -15.95
CA GLY A 83 4.47 2.80 -16.05
C GLY A 83 5.48 1.85 -15.41
N THR A 84 5.00 0.93 -14.56
CA THR A 84 5.86 -0.10 -13.96
C THR A 84 5.90 -1.40 -14.79
N ALA A 85 4.98 -1.59 -15.74
CA ALA A 85 4.85 -2.80 -16.57
C ALA A 85 4.65 -4.11 -15.74
N VAL A 86 4.02 -4.02 -14.57
CA VAL A 86 3.72 -5.17 -13.68
C VAL A 86 2.39 -5.85 -14.02
N GLU A 87 1.47 -5.12 -14.65
CA GLU A 87 0.07 -5.49 -14.91
C GLU A 87 -0.16 -6.78 -15.72
N ALA A 88 0.82 -7.29 -16.47
CA ALA A 88 0.58 -8.50 -17.27
C ALA A 88 0.24 -9.73 -16.41
N PHE A 89 0.79 -9.82 -15.20
CA PHE A 89 0.67 -11.01 -14.34
C PHE A 89 0.26 -10.71 -12.90
N TYR A 90 0.47 -9.47 -12.45
CA TYR A 90 0.32 -9.09 -11.05
C TYR A 90 -0.49 -7.80 -10.89
N GLU A 91 -1.08 -7.65 -9.72
CA GLU A 91 -1.64 -6.40 -9.21
C GLU A 91 -0.71 -5.88 -8.11
N ILE A 92 -0.52 -4.57 -8.04
CA ILE A 92 0.23 -3.94 -6.96
C ILE A 92 -0.71 -3.72 -5.78
N GLU A 93 -0.29 -4.11 -4.58
CA GLU A 93 -1.06 -3.95 -3.33
C GLU A 93 -0.36 -3.06 -2.31
N GLY A 94 0.87 -2.63 -2.59
CA GLY A 94 1.62 -1.85 -1.61
C GLY A 94 2.80 -1.11 -2.24
N LEU A 95 3.12 0.03 -1.65
CA LEU A 95 4.17 0.94 -2.07
C LEU A 95 4.97 1.39 -0.85
N CYS A 96 6.28 1.20 -0.89
CA CYS A 96 7.16 1.65 0.19
C CYS A 96 8.43 2.27 -0.39
N TYR A 97 8.96 3.29 0.26
CA TYR A 97 10.26 3.86 -0.08
C TYR A 97 11.40 3.15 0.67
N ASP A 98 12.41 2.66 -0.07
CA ASP A 98 13.69 2.18 0.45
C ASP A 98 14.72 3.33 0.41
N PRO A 99 15.02 3.96 1.56
CA PRO A 99 15.97 5.07 1.60
C PRO A 99 17.42 4.66 1.35
N ALA A 100 17.78 3.38 1.54
CA ALA A 100 19.15 2.92 1.35
C ALA A 100 19.54 2.82 -0.13
N ARG A 101 18.55 2.73 -1.02
CA ARG A 101 18.74 2.52 -2.47
C ARG A 101 18.12 3.58 -3.35
N ASP A 102 17.37 4.50 -2.75
CA ASP A 102 16.59 5.50 -3.50
C ASP A 102 15.63 4.80 -4.48
N GLU A 103 14.86 3.84 -3.95
CA GLU A 103 13.96 2.96 -4.70
C GLU A 103 12.57 2.93 -4.06
N LEU A 104 11.53 2.73 -4.87
CA LEU A 104 10.20 2.37 -4.41
C LEU A 104 9.99 0.87 -4.57
N LEU A 105 9.63 0.20 -3.48
CA LEU A 105 9.24 -1.20 -3.48
C LEU A 105 7.74 -1.34 -3.78
N LEU A 106 7.43 -2.25 -4.69
CA LEU A 106 6.10 -2.55 -5.21
C LEU A 106 5.72 -3.96 -4.79
N ALA A 107 4.94 -4.11 -3.72
CA ALA A 107 4.46 -5.41 -3.26
C ALA A 107 3.31 -5.89 -4.15
N CYS A 108 3.41 -7.11 -4.68
CA CYS A 108 2.44 -7.61 -5.65
C CYS A 108 1.57 -8.76 -5.13
N LYS A 109 0.31 -8.81 -5.59
CA LYS A 109 -0.54 -10.01 -5.57
C LYS A 109 -0.66 -10.63 -6.96
N ILE A 110 -0.93 -11.93 -6.97
CA ILE A 110 -1.27 -12.67 -8.20
C ILE A 110 -2.67 -12.24 -8.64
N LYS A 111 -2.81 -11.88 -9.92
CA LYS A 111 -4.12 -11.54 -10.50
C LYS A 111 -5.12 -12.68 -10.35
N SER A 112 -6.36 -12.31 -10.02
CA SER A 112 -7.47 -13.25 -9.98
C SER A 112 -7.84 -13.65 -11.40
N LYS A 113 -7.47 -14.87 -11.82
CA LYS A 113 -7.83 -15.38 -13.15
C LYS A 113 -9.33 -15.42 -13.39
N THR A 114 -9.75 -15.12 -14.61
CA THR A 114 -11.16 -15.24 -15.04
C THR A 114 -11.61 -16.71 -15.01
N LYS A 115 -12.93 -16.97 -14.98
CA LYS A 115 -13.47 -18.35 -14.99
C LYS A 115 -12.98 -19.17 -16.20
N ASN A 116 -12.70 -18.53 -17.33
CA ASN A 116 -12.24 -19.18 -18.56
C ASN A 116 -10.76 -19.57 -18.48
N GLU A 117 -9.91 -18.73 -17.90
CA GLU A 117 -8.48 -19.03 -17.69
C GLU A 117 -8.27 -20.20 -16.72
N LYS A 118 -9.13 -20.33 -15.70
CA LYS A 118 -9.07 -21.45 -14.74
C LYS A 118 -9.31 -22.82 -15.38
N ARG A 119 -10.18 -22.91 -16.38
CA ARG A 119 -10.50 -24.16 -17.10
C ARG A 119 -9.35 -24.66 -17.99
N THR A 120 -8.53 -23.75 -18.50
CA THR A 120 -7.40 -24.08 -19.39
C THR A 120 -6.21 -24.66 -18.60
N GLU A 121 -6.03 -24.26 -17.34
CA GLU A 121 -4.96 -24.77 -16.46
C GLU A 121 -5.31 -26.04 -15.70
N GLU A 122 -6.58 -26.38 -15.49
CA GLU A 122 -6.92 -27.72 -14.97
C GLU A 122 -6.42 -28.83 -15.91
N LYS A 123 -6.24 -28.52 -17.21
CA LYS A 123 -5.61 -29.42 -18.20
C LYS A 123 -4.09 -29.35 -18.22
N ASN A 124 -3.50 -28.23 -17.82
CA ASN A 124 -2.06 -28.01 -17.73
C ASN A 124 -1.73 -27.62 -16.29
N LYS A 125 -1.36 -28.60 -15.42
CA LYS A 125 -0.90 -28.43 -14.03
C LYS A 125 0.39 -27.57 -13.89
N LEU A 126 0.49 -26.47 -14.64
CA LEU A 126 1.54 -25.49 -14.57
C LEU A 126 1.24 -24.61 -13.36
N GLN A 127 1.94 -24.95 -12.27
CA GLN A 127 2.23 -24.14 -11.09
C GLN A 127 1.75 -22.69 -11.21
N THR A 128 0.55 -22.40 -10.68
CA THR A 128 0.24 -21.02 -10.28
C THR A 128 1.30 -20.63 -9.26
N THR A 129 2.17 -19.70 -9.64
CA THR A 129 3.47 -19.49 -8.98
C THR A 129 3.24 -19.11 -7.53
N ASP A 130 3.74 -19.91 -6.58
CA ASP A 130 3.71 -19.56 -5.15
C ASP A 130 4.70 -18.44 -4.80
N ARG A 131 5.18 -17.74 -5.83
CA ARG A 131 6.17 -16.69 -5.75
C ARG A 131 5.46 -15.36 -5.94
N LEU A 132 5.56 -14.52 -4.92
CA LEU A 132 5.06 -13.14 -4.94
C LEU A 132 6.26 -12.22 -5.16
N PRO A 133 6.36 -11.55 -6.32
CA PRO A 133 7.44 -10.59 -6.52
C PRO A 133 7.19 -9.33 -5.69
N VAL A 134 8.28 -8.76 -5.19
CA VAL A 134 8.34 -7.34 -4.82
C VAL A 134 9.29 -6.70 -5.82
N TYR A 135 8.79 -5.81 -6.65
CA TYR A 135 9.63 -5.10 -7.62
C TYR A 135 10.23 -3.83 -7.00
N ALA A 136 11.34 -3.36 -7.55
CA ALA A 136 11.89 -2.05 -7.23
C ALA A 136 11.75 -1.11 -8.43
N PHE A 137 11.37 0.14 -8.16
CA PHE A 137 11.37 1.25 -9.10
C PHE A 137 12.43 2.24 -8.65
N SER A 138 13.48 2.41 -9.47
CA SER A 138 14.59 3.29 -9.13
C SER A 138 14.18 4.76 -9.33
N LEU A 139 14.37 5.57 -8.29
CA LEU A 139 14.15 7.01 -8.37
C LEU A 139 15.29 7.75 -9.09
N LYS A 140 16.42 7.07 -9.31
CA LYS A 140 17.54 7.58 -10.11
C LYS A 140 17.29 7.46 -11.60
N THR A 141 16.77 6.32 -12.06
CA THR A 141 16.51 6.06 -13.49
C THR A 141 15.05 6.29 -13.89
N MET A 142 14.18 6.53 -12.91
CA MET A 142 12.73 6.65 -13.08
C MET A 142 12.13 5.47 -13.85
N SER A 143 12.57 4.26 -13.49
CA SER A 143 12.14 3.03 -14.13
C SER A 143 12.18 1.84 -13.17
N ARG A 144 11.30 0.85 -13.44
CA ARG A 144 11.33 -0.43 -12.72
C ARG A 144 12.57 -1.23 -13.10
N LEU A 145 13.26 -1.79 -12.11
CA LEU A 145 14.32 -2.76 -12.34
C LEU A 145 13.77 -4.02 -13.02
N PRO A 146 14.52 -4.65 -13.94
CA PRO A 146 14.00 -5.76 -14.75
C PRO A 146 13.59 -6.98 -13.90
N LEU A 147 14.38 -7.30 -12.87
CA LEU A 147 14.14 -8.41 -11.97
C LEU A 147 13.44 -7.94 -10.68
N PRO A 148 12.61 -8.79 -10.04
CA PRO A 148 12.10 -8.52 -8.71
C PRO A 148 13.25 -8.31 -7.72
N ARG A 149 13.05 -7.37 -6.79
CA ARG A 149 13.91 -7.17 -5.63
C ARG A 149 13.85 -8.38 -4.71
N PHE A 150 12.62 -8.85 -4.44
CA PHE A 150 12.37 -10.04 -3.63
C PHE A 150 11.43 -10.98 -4.36
N LEU A 151 11.59 -12.29 -4.14
CA LEU A 151 10.71 -13.31 -4.68
C LEU A 151 10.19 -14.22 -3.55
N LEU A 152 9.13 -13.75 -2.91
CA LEU A 152 8.63 -14.31 -1.66
C LEU A 152 7.88 -15.63 -1.91
N ASP A 153 8.22 -16.68 -1.17
CA ASP A 153 7.45 -17.93 -1.18
C ASP A 153 6.25 -17.82 -0.25
N ARG A 154 5.06 -17.58 -0.82
CA ARG A 154 3.83 -17.38 -0.04
C ARG A 154 3.38 -18.63 0.71
N ARG A 155 3.76 -19.84 0.27
CA ARG A 155 3.42 -21.08 0.97
C ARG A 155 4.36 -21.29 2.15
N ALA A 156 5.65 -21.03 1.97
CA ALA A 156 6.63 -21.09 3.05
C ALA A 156 6.29 -20.08 4.15
N ILE A 157 6.01 -18.82 3.79
CA ILE A 157 5.58 -17.76 4.71
C ILE A 157 4.32 -18.20 5.47
N ALA A 158 3.28 -18.65 4.75
CA ALA A 158 2.04 -19.06 5.37
C ALA A 158 2.25 -20.24 6.34
N ARG A 159 3.04 -21.25 5.95
CA ARG A 159 3.34 -22.41 6.78
C ARG A 159 4.10 -22.01 8.05
N ALA A 160 5.15 -21.19 7.92
CA ALA A 160 5.94 -20.70 9.04
C ALA A 160 5.08 -19.91 10.04
N ALA A 161 4.12 -19.13 9.54
CA ALA A 161 3.20 -18.37 10.36
C ALA A 161 1.98 -19.15 10.89
N GLY A 162 1.87 -20.46 10.61
CA GLY A 162 0.69 -21.25 10.98
C GLY A 162 -0.61 -20.76 10.32
N ARG A 163 -0.51 -20.24 9.09
CA ARG A 163 -1.62 -19.71 8.28
C ARG A 163 -1.87 -20.57 7.05
N ARG A 164 -3.11 -20.55 6.55
CA ARG A 164 -3.49 -21.26 5.32
C ARG A 164 -2.92 -20.64 4.04
N SER A 165 -2.76 -19.32 4.04
CA SER A 165 -2.30 -18.57 2.87
C SER A 165 -1.74 -17.23 3.29
N PHE A 166 -0.74 -16.74 2.56
CA PHE A 166 -0.26 -15.37 2.64
C PHE A 166 -0.52 -14.65 1.32
N ARG A 167 -0.93 -13.37 1.43
CA ARG A 167 -1.13 -12.41 0.34
C ARG A 167 -0.93 -11.00 0.91
N PRO A 168 0.07 -10.23 0.45
CA PRO A 168 0.27 -8.89 0.96
C PRO A 168 -0.89 -7.98 0.56
N SER A 169 -1.16 -7.01 1.41
CA SER A 169 -2.08 -5.88 1.20
C SER A 169 -1.41 -4.52 1.43
N GLY A 170 -0.12 -4.52 1.79
CA GLY A 170 0.68 -3.32 2.02
C GLY A 170 2.12 -3.70 2.38
N ILE A 171 3.02 -2.73 2.28
CA ILE A 171 4.43 -2.86 2.65
C ILE A 171 4.92 -1.56 3.31
N ALA A 172 5.76 -1.67 4.33
CA ALA A 172 6.40 -0.51 4.95
C ALA A 172 7.86 -0.81 5.28
N PHE A 173 8.67 0.25 5.34
CA PHE A 173 10.05 0.20 5.81
C PHE A 173 10.04 0.30 7.33
N GLU A 174 10.75 -0.62 7.98
CA GLU A 174 10.96 -0.59 9.42
C GLU A 174 12.34 0.04 9.67
N PRO A 175 12.39 1.25 10.27
CA PRO A 175 13.62 2.04 10.32
C PRO A 175 14.62 1.56 11.39
N THR A 176 14.18 0.81 12.42
CA THR A 176 15.06 0.36 13.51
C THR A 176 16.07 -0.67 13.04
N HIS A 177 15.62 -1.64 12.27
CA HIS A 177 16.40 -2.76 11.77
C HIS A 177 16.82 -2.56 10.32
N GLY A 178 16.23 -1.57 9.62
CA GLY A 178 16.43 -1.41 8.18
C GLY A 178 15.84 -2.58 7.38
N THR A 179 14.70 -3.09 7.84
CA THR A 179 13.97 -4.22 7.25
C THR A 179 12.68 -3.74 6.60
N PHE A 180 11.91 -4.66 6.02
CA PHE A 180 10.58 -4.34 5.48
C PHE A 180 9.51 -5.20 6.14
N CYS A 181 8.34 -4.60 6.38
CA CYS A 181 7.16 -5.31 6.90
C CYS A 181 6.08 -5.39 5.83
N LEU A 182 5.60 -6.59 5.56
CA LEU A 182 4.44 -6.85 4.71
C LEU A 182 3.23 -7.15 5.57
N ILE A 183 2.13 -6.44 5.35
CA ILE A 183 0.85 -6.71 6.02
C ILE A 183 -0.06 -7.54 5.11
N SER A 184 -0.93 -8.35 5.70
CA SER A 184 -1.87 -9.19 4.97
C SER A 184 -3.24 -9.22 5.65
N SER A 185 -4.21 -8.54 5.03
CA SER A 185 -5.63 -8.55 5.42
C SER A 185 -6.18 -9.97 5.57
N ARG A 186 -6.02 -10.80 4.53
CA ARG A 186 -6.59 -12.14 4.46
C ARG A 186 -6.02 -13.11 5.50
N SER A 187 -4.74 -12.97 5.85
CA SER A 187 -4.07 -13.84 6.82
C SER A 187 -3.97 -13.23 8.22
N ARG A 188 -4.30 -11.94 8.35
CA ARG A 188 -4.17 -11.11 9.55
C ARG A 188 -2.81 -11.32 10.21
N LEU A 189 -1.80 -10.91 9.47
CA LEU A 189 -0.40 -11.16 9.74
C LEU A 189 0.42 -9.99 9.23
N ILE A 190 1.41 -9.58 10.02
CA ILE A 190 2.56 -8.81 9.55
C ILE A 190 3.75 -9.76 9.49
N VAL A 191 4.51 -9.69 8.41
CA VAL A 191 5.75 -10.45 8.20
C VAL A 191 6.87 -9.45 8.00
N GLU A 192 7.87 -9.49 8.88
CA GLU A 192 9.12 -8.77 8.68
C GLU A 192 10.04 -9.59 7.78
N ILE A 193 10.64 -8.95 6.78
CA ILE A 193 11.57 -9.56 5.84
C ILE A 193 12.90 -8.81 5.81
N ASP A 194 13.97 -9.56 5.61
CA ASP A 194 15.33 -9.02 5.46
C ASP A 194 15.45 -8.15 4.20
N SER A 195 16.14 -7.01 4.30
CA SER A 195 16.27 -6.05 3.19
C SER A 195 17.27 -6.48 2.11
N SER A 196 18.10 -7.49 2.38
CA SER A 196 19.07 -8.02 1.42
C SER A 196 18.42 -9.03 0.46
N ASP A 197 17.60 -9.96 0.96
CA ASP A 197 17.10 -11.11 0.21
C ASP A 197 15.59 -11.40 0.36
N GLY A 198 14.90 -10.68 1.24
CA GLY A 198 13.48 -10.85 1.50
C GLY A 198 13.14 -12.11 2.32
N VAL A 199 14.11 -12.72 2.99
CA VAL A 199 13.86 -13.85 3.90
C VAL A 199 13.01 -13.39 5.09
N PRO A 200 11.94 -14.12 5.46
CA PRO A 200 11.14 -13.81 6.64
C PRO A 200 11.96 -13.90 7.93
N LEU A 201 11.95 -12.83 8.71
CA LEU A 201 12.64 -12.69 9.99
C LEU A 201 11.71 -12.93 11.17
N SER A 202 10.53 -12.30 11.14
CA SER A 202 9.57 -12.36 12.25
C SER A 202 8.12 -12.28 11.77
N PHE A 203 7.19 -12.68 12.66
CA PHE A 203 5.77 -12.77 12.37
C PHE A 203 4.95 -12.16 13.52
N MET A 204 4.05 -11.24 13.20
CA MET A 204 3.11 -10.66 14.16
C MET A 204 1.67 -10.98 13.77
N SER A 205 0.96 -11.74 14.61
CA SER A 205 -0.45 -12.05 14.40
C SER A 205 -1.33 -10.84 14.70
N LEU A 206 -2.25 -10.51 13.80
CA LEU A 206 -3.27 -9.49 14.00
C LEU A 206 -4.59 -10.18 14.41
N PRO A 207 -5.08 -10.06 15.66
CA PRO A 207 -6.30 -10.75 16.05
C PRO A 207 -7.52 -10.16 15.33
N LYS A 208 -8.37 -11.02 14.75
CA LYS A 208 -9.57 -10.63 13.98
C LYS A 208 -10.50 -9.66 14.72
N LYS A 209 -10.54 -9.75 16.05
CA LYS A 209 -11.33 -8.86 16.92
C LYS A 209 -10.97 -7.38 16.72
N TYR A 210 -9.69 -7.09 16.49
CA TYR A 210 -9.16 -5.73 16.33
C TYR A 210 -8.85 -5.41 14.88
N HIS A 211 -8.52 -6.44 14.09
CA HIS A 211 -8.09 -6.33 12.70
C HIS A 211 -8.94 -7.22 11.78
N PRO A 212 -10.22 -6.88 11.55
CA PRO A 212 -11.05 -7.64 10.63
C PRO A 212 -10.54 -7.57 9.17
N GLN A 213 -10.00 -6.43 8.75
CA GLN A 213 -9.53 -6.16 7.39
C GLN A 213 -8.33 -5.16 7.39
N PRO A 214 -7.15 -5.57 7.89
CA PRO A 214 -5.99 -4.69 7.95
C PRO A 214 -5.35 -4.55 6.57
N GLU A 215 -5.37 -3.34 6.01
CA GLU A 215 -4.89 -3.06 4.66
C GLU A 215 -3.62 -2.19 4.67
N GLY A 216 -3.53 -1.15 5.49
CA GLY A 216 -2.35 -0.27 5.51
C GLY A 216 -1.40 -0.52 6.68
N ILE A 217 -0.13 -0.19 6.46
CA ILE A 217 0.96 -0.29 7.44
C ILE A 217 1.91 0.90 7.29
N ALA A 218 2.32 1.51 8.39
CA ALA A 218 3.33 2.56 8.40
C ALA A 218 4.09 2.59 9.72
N PHE A 219 5.31 3.13 9.71
CA PHE A 219 6.10 3.39 10.91
C PHE A 219 6.29 4.89 11.09
N LEU A 220 6.07 5.36 12.31
CA LEU A 220 6.45 6.72 12.72
C LEU A 220 7.95 6.78 13.05
N SER A 221 8.48 7.99 13.15
CA SER A 221 9.91 8.22 13.49
C SER A 221 10.29 7.77 14.90
N ASP A 222 9.31 7.54 15.78
CA ASP A 222 9.50 6.97 17.13
C ASP A 222 9.29 5.45 17.16
N ASN A 223 9.25 4.81 15.99
CA ASN A 223 8.99 3.39 15.78
C ASN A 223 7.60 2.90 16.20
N THR A 224 6.65 3.81 16.41
CA THR A 224 5.24 3.42 16.53
C THR A 224 4.76 2.86 15.20
N LEU A 225 4.34 1.58 15.21
CA LEU A 225 3.68 0.93 14.10
C LEU A 225 2.20 1.35 14.05
N LEU A 226 1.80 1.87 12.90
CA LEU A 226 0.43 2.17 12.54
C LEU A 226 -0.12 1.07 11.64
N VAL A 227 -1.32 0.59 11.95
CA VAL A 227 -2.07 -0.33 11.09
C VAL A 227 -3.43 0.28 10.80
N SER A 228 -3.76 0.47 9.53
CA SER A 228 -5.11 0.86 9.13
C SER A 228 -5.94 -0.36 8.76
N ASP A 229 -7.19 -0.37 9.21
CA ASP A 229 -8.18 -1.39 8.90
C ASP A 229 -9.36 -0.74 8.19
N GLU A 230 -9.75 -1.25 7.03
CA GLU A 230 -10.89 -0.70 6.28
C GLU A 230 -12.21 -0.95 7.02
N GLY A 231 -12.29 -2.08 7.73
CA GLY A 231 -13.51 -2.55 8.37
C GLY A 231 -14.68 -2.71 7.41
N HIS A 232 -15.84 -3.10 7.93
CA HIS A 232 -17.07 -3.19 7.13
C HIS A 232 -17.96 -1.94 7.24
N VAL A 233 -17.72 -1.09 8.26
CA VAL A 233 -18.58 0.05 8.59
C VAL A 233 -17.77 1.32 8.82
N HIS A 234 -16.68 1.22 9.58
CA HIS A 234 -15.76 2.33 9.85
C HIS A 234 -14.32 1.83 9.74
N GLY A 235 -13.49 2.60 9.05
CA GLY A 235 -12.05 2.38 9.07
C GLY A 235 -11.46 2.75 10.43
N THR A 236 -10.43 2.04 10.86
CA THR A 236 -9.73 2.30 12.12
C THR A 236 -8.23 2.37 11.93
N ILE A 237 -7.53 3.06 12.84
CA ILE A 237 -6.07 3.05 12.91
C ILE A 237 -5.69 2.55 14.29
N SER A 238 -4.92 1.47 14.34
CA SER A 238 -4.32 0.94 15.57
C SER A 238 -2.87 1.39 15.68
N LEU A 239 -2.45 1.73 16.90
CA LEU A 239 -1.09 2.12 17.22
C LEU A 239 -0.42 1.04 18.08
N TYR A 240 0.78 0.66 17.67
CA TYR A 240 1.63 -0.32 18.34
C TYR A 240 2.97 0.35 18.63
N GLY A 241 3.15 0.82 19.86
CA GLY A 241 4.40 1.40 20.32
C GLY A 241 4.88 0.71 21.58
N ASN A 242 6.14 0.95 21.95
CA ASN A 242 6.61 0.59 23.27
C ASN A 242 5.81 1.39 24.30
N LYS A 243 5.10 0.70 25.20
CA LYS A 243 4.72 1.34 26.45
C LYS A 243 6.02 1.69 27.14
N ASN A 244 6.30 2.98 27.33
CA ASN A 244 7.35 3.40 28.24
C ASN A 244 7.13 2.63 29.55
N SER A 245 8.09 1.77 29.87
CA SER A 245 8.20 1.02 31.12
C SER A 245 8.27 1.97 32.30
#